data_AF-A0A1H1T5Y3-F1
#
_entry.id   AF-A0A1H1T5Y3-F1
#
_cell.length_a   1.000
_cell.length_b   1.000
_cell.length_c   1.000
_cell.angle_alpha   90.00
_cell.angle_beta   90.00
_cell.angle_gamma   90.00
#
_symmetry.space_group_name_H-M   'P 1'
#
loop_
_entity.id
_entity.type
_entity.pdbx_description
1 polymer ?
#
loop_
_entity_poly.entity_id
_entity_poly.type
_entity_poly.pdbx_seq_one_letter_code
_entity_poly.pdbx_strand_id
1 'polypeptide(L)'
;MMYADLIDQEDLLGQLKSLGLQVPGGVTAEQACEHAVRGLDDARAYALRKMVKDMYTSSATILPAVRQAIDKQLLPALAEYQQQRRA
;
A
#
# COMPACT_ATOMS: atom_id res chain seq x y z
N MET A 1 -17.66 -17.89 -15.13
CA MET A 1 -17.75 -17.27 -13.79
C MET A 1 -16.75 -16.14 -13.76
N MET A 2 -17.18 -14.90 -13.54
CA MET A 2 -16.25 -13.80 -13.34
C MET A 2 -15.87 -13.84 -11.85
N TYR A 3 -14.70 -14.38 -11.53
CA TYR A 3 -14.08 -14.08 -10.23
C TYR A 3 -13.77 -12.58 -10.30
N ALA A 4 -14.52 -11.76 -9.59
CA ALA A 4 -14.05 -10.41 -9.34
C ALA A 4 -12.76 -10.58 -8.55
N ASP A 5 -11.62 -10.21 -9.12
CA ASP A 5 -10.38 -10.12 -8.36
C ASP A 5 -10.63 -9.15 -7.21
N LEU A 6 -10.75 -9.68 -5.99
CA LEU A 6 -10.94 -8.90 -4.78
C LEU A 6 -9.57 -8.65 -4.21
N ILE A 7 -9.22 -7.39 -3.97
CA ILE A 7 -7.97 -7.05 -3.29
C ILE A 7 -8.26 -7.02 -1.80
N ASP A 8 -7.84 -8.07 -1.13
CA ASP A 8 -7.96 -8.22 0.31
C ASP A 8 -6.67 -7.84 1.05
N GLN A 9 -6.64 -8.10 2.34
CA GLN A 9 -5.49 -7.82 3.17
C GLN A 9 -4.26 -8.63 2.74
N GLU A 10 -4.42 -9.92 2.42
CA GLU A 10 -3.31 -10.78 2.04
C GLU A 10 -2.69 -10.32 0.71
N ASP A 11 -3.50 -9.88 -0.24
CA ASP A 11 -3.02 -9.28 -1.48
C ASP A 11 -2.21 -8.01 -1.23
N LEU A 12 -2.72 -7.10 -0.39
CA LEU A 12 -1.99 -5.89 -0.01
C LEU A 12 -0.64 -6.24 0.64
N LEU A 13 -0.62 -7.17 1.59
CA LEU A 13 0.60 -7.61 2.26
C LEU A 13 1.58 -8.25 1.26
N GLY A 14 1.09 -9.04 0.32
CA GLY A 14 1.87 -9.64 -0.76
C GLY A 14 2.54 -8.58 -1.63
N GLN A 15 1.79 -7.56 -2.03
CA GLN A 15 2.32 -6.44 -2.83
C GLN A 15 3.35 -5.64 -2.04
N LEU A 16 3.10 -5.30 -0.78
CA LEU A 16 4.07 -4.60 0.08
C LEU A 16 5.38 -5.40 0.22
N LYS A 17 5.29 -6.71 0.44
CA LYS A 17 6.48 -7.59 0.49
C LYS A 17 7.20 -7.64 -0.85
N SER A 18 6.47 -7.66 -1.97
CA SER A 18 7.06 -7.61 -3.32
C SER A 18 7.81 -6.32 -3.60
N LEU A 19 7.47 -5.22 -2.93
CA LEU A 19 8.21 -3.96 -2.97
C LEU A 19 9.48 -3.98 -2.07
N GLY A 20 9.72 -5.06 -1.34
CA GLY A 20 10.82 -5.19 -0.39
C GLY A 20 10.53 -4.55 0.98
N LEU A 21 9.27 -4.24 1.28
CA LEU A 21 8.86 -3.70 2.57
C LEU A 21 8.72 -4.85 3.57
N GLN A 22 9.37 -4.71 4.73
CA GLN A 22 9.31 -5.71 5.79
C GLN A 22 8.01 -5.56 6.56
N VAL A 23 7.02 -6.38 6.20
CA VAL A 23 5.72 -6.43 6.88
C VAL A 23 5.59 -7.75 7.65
N PRO A 24 5.39 -7.72 8.98
CA PRO A 24 5.16 -8.92 9.78
C PRO A 24 3.92 -9.70 9.31
N GLY A 25 3.94 -11.03 9.47
CA GLY A 25 2.78 -11.86 9.16
C GLY A 25 1.67 -11.74 10.21
N GLY A 26 0.41 -11.91 9.81
CA GLY A 26 -0.73 -11.89 10.73
C GLY A 26 -1.16 -10.51 11.23
N VAL A 27 -0.61 -9.43 10.66
CA VAL A 27 -1.01 -8.05 10.98
C VAL A 27 -2.12 -7.55 10.06
N THR A 28 -2.87 -6.55 10.52
CA THR A 28 -3.95 -5.96 9.73
C THR A 28 -3.42 -5.15 8.54
N ALA A 29 -4.26 -4.87 7.56
CA ALA A 29 -3.92 -3.97 6.44
C ALA A 29 -3.38 -2.62 6.93
N GLU A 30 -3.96 -2.06 8.00
CA GLU A 30 -3.51 -0.80 8.59
C GLU A 30 -2.10 -0.92 9.20
N GLN A 31 -1.87 -1.94 10.03
CA GLN A 31 -0.55 -2.20 10.62
C GLN A 31 0.51 -2.47 9.54
N ALA A 32 0.14 -3.20 8.49
CA ALA A 32 1.03 -3.45 7.35
C ALA A 32 1.44 -2.15 6.65
N CYS A 33 0.48 -1.24 6.44
CA CYS A 33 0.77 0.08 5.90
C CYS A 33 1.66 0.90 6.85
N GLU A 34 1.41 0.89 8.15
CA GLU A 34 2.27 1.56 9.15
C GLU A 34 3.71 1.04 9.13
N HIS A 35 3.89 -0.28 9.03
CA HIS A 35 5.21 -0.89 8.90
C HIS A 35 5.89 -0.52 7.58
N ALA A 36 5.13 -0.50 6.48
CA ALA A 36 5.63 -0.08 5.18
C ALA A 36 6.13 1.36 5.19
N VAL A 37 5.39 2.30 5.79
CA VAL A 37 5.76 3.72 5.77
C VAL A 37 7.02 4.03 6.59
N ARG A 38 7.27 3.27 7.67
CA ARG A 38 8.51 3.40 8.48
C ARG A 38 9.77 3.00 7.72
N GLY A 39 9.63 2.16 6.69
CA GLY A 39 10.73 1.67 5.86
C GLY A 39 10.83 2.34 4.50
N LEU A 40 10.19 3.51 4.31
CA LEU A 40 10.18 4.21 3.02
C LEU A 40 11.54 4.82 2.67
N ASP A 41 11.97 4.56 1.45
CA ASP A 41 13.07 5.24 0.74
C ASP A 41 12.56 5.76 -0.60
N ASP A 42 13.40 6.43 -1.40
CA ASP A 42 12.98 7.03 -2.67
C ASP A 42 12.39 6.02 -3.65
N ALA A 43 13.07 4.89 -3.80
CA ALA A 43 12.69 3.86 -4.74
C ALA A 43 11.38 3.20 -4.29
N ARG A 44 11.25 2.93 -2.99
CA ARG A 44 10.05 2.36 -2.37
C ARG A 44 8.88 3.32 -2.40
N ALA A 45 9.08 4.61 -2.13
CA ALA A 45 8.02 5.62 -2.20
C ALA A 45 7.48 5.75 -3.62
N TYR A 46 8.36 5.77 -4.62
CA TYR A 46 7.95 5.77 -6.03
C TYR A 46 7.19 4.49 -6.40
N ALA A 47 7.71 3.32 -6.01
CA ALA A 47 7.10 2.04 -6.32
C ALA A 47 5.77 1.83 -5.59
N LEU A 48 5.66 2.24 -4.33
CA LEU A 48 4.44 2.22 -3.53
C LEU A 48 3.37 3.12 -4.14
N ARG A 49 3.72 4.33 -4.58
CA ARG A 49 2.79 5.22 -5.29
C ARG A 49 2.28 4.60 -6.58
N LYS A 50 3.18 3.95 -7.35
CA LYS A 50 2.80 3.25 -8.59
C LYS A 50 1.84 2.10 -8.28
N MET A 51 2.17 1.26 -7.29
CA MET A 51 1.33 0.17 -6.82
C MET A 51 -0.06 0.64 -6.42
N VAL A 52 -0.17 1.67 -5.57
CA VAL A 52 -1.48 2.23 -5.15
C VAL A 52 -2.27 2.73 -6.35
N LYS A 53 -1.63 3.41 -7.31
CA LYS A 53 -2.28 3.85 -8.54
C LYS A 53 -2.81 2.67 -9.35
N ASP A 54 -1.96 1.67 -9.60
CA ASP A 54 -2.31 0.48 -10.38
C ASP A 54 -3.49 -0.26 -9.72
N MET A 55 -3.48 -0.36 -8.39
CA MET A 55 -4.55 -0.94 -7.57
C MET A 55 -5.89 -0.22 -7.77
N TYR A 56 -5.90 1.11 -7.76
CA TYR A 56 -7.12 1.91 -7.98
C TYR A 56 -7.59 1.95 -9.43
N THR A 57 -6.69 1.74 -10.39
CA THR A 57 -7.03 1.68 -11.82
C THR A 57 -7.41 0.28 -12.30
N SER A 58 -7.05 -0.75 -11.53
CA SER A 58 -7.41 -2.13 -11.83
C SER A 58 -8.94 -2.30 -11.77
N SER A 59 -9.46 -3.23 -12.56
CA SER A 59 -10.87 -3.65 -12.44
C SER A 59 -11.13 -4.49 -11.19
N ALA A 60 -10.09 -4.75 -10.39
CA ALA A 60 -10.18 -5.44 -9.12
C ALA A 60 -10.94 -4.61 -8.08
N THR A 61 -11.81 -5.29 -7.32
CA THR A 61 -12.58 -4.64 -6.26
C THR A 61 -11.75 -4.61 -4.98
N ILE A 62 -11.29 -3.43 -4.58
CA ILE A 62 -10.56 -3.22 -3.33
C ILE A 62 -11.52 -3.30 -2.15
N LEU A 63 -11.22 -4.17 -1.17
CA LEU A 63 -12.02 -4.25 0.04
C LEU A 63 -12.01 -2.91 0.81
N PRO A 64 -13.14 -2.51 1.44
CA PRO A 64 -13.22 -1.24 2.16
C PRO A 64 -12.14 -1.07 3.22
N ALA A 65 -11.78 -2.13 3.95
CA ALA A 65 -10.74 -2.10 4.97
C ALA A 65 -9.35 -1.80 4.37
N VAL A 66 -9.03 -2.37 3.22
CA VAL A 66 -7.76 -2.15 2.50
C VAL A 66 -7.70 -0.72 1.98
N ARG A 67 -8.79 -0.26 1.34
CA ARG A 67 -8.91 1.14 0.88
C ARG A 67 -8.70 2.12 2.02
N GLN A 68 -9.33 1.89 3.17
CA GLN A 68 -9.16 2.73 4.36
C GLN A 68 -7.72 2.72 4.88
N ALA A 69 -7.05 1.57 4.90
CA ALA A 69 -5.66 1.48 5.31
C ALA A 69 -4.73 2.27 4.37
N ILE A 70 -4.95 2.17 3.05
CA ILE A 70 -4.20 2.94 2.05
C ILE A 70 -4.41 4.44 2.27
N ASP A 71 -5.66 4.87 2.41
CA ASP A 71 -6.02 6.28 2.49
C ASP A 71 -5.57 6.93 3.80
N LYS A 72 -5.58 6.18 4.91
CA LYS A 72 -5.17 6.69 6.23
C LYS A 72 -3.67 6.65 6.48
N GLN A 73 -2.96 5.68 5.91
CA GLN A 73 -1.56 5.42 6.25
C GLN A 73 -0.63 5.70 5.08
N LEU A 74 -0.87 5.07 3.91
CA LEU A 74 0.06 5.17 2.78
C LEU A 74 0.00 6.52 2.08
N LEU A 75 -1.20 7.04 1.78
CA LEU A 75 -1.32 8.32 1.06
C LEU A 75 -0.74 9.50 1.82
N PRO A 76 -1.00 9.68 3.14
CA PRO A 76 -0.39 10.75 3.92
C PRO A 76 1.12 10.60 4.00
N ALA A 77 1.64 9.40 4.27
CA ALA A 77 3.07 9.17 4.34
C ALA A 77 3.81 9.45 3.02
N LEU A 78 3.21 9.09 1.88
CA LEU A 78 3.76 9.42 0.56
C LEU A 78 3.76 10.94 0.31
N ALA A 79 2.71 11.65 0.76
CA ALA A 79 2.64 13.09 0.65
C ALA A 79 3.69 13.78 1.53
N GLU A 80 3.85 13.34 2.78
CA GLU A 80 4.88 13.82 3.71
C GLU A 80 6.29 13.54 3.17
N TYR A 81 6.55 12.33 2.67
CA TYR A 81 7.83 11.97 2.06
C TYR A 81 8.14 12.87 0.86
N GLN A 82 7.16 13.12 -0.02
CA GLN A 82 7.34 14.01 -1.16
C GLN A 82 7.57 15.47 -0.73
N GLN A 83 6.94 15.94 0.34
CA GLN A 83 7.16 17.28 0.89
C GLN A 83 8.57 17.42 1.48
N GLN A 84 9.01 16.45 2.29
CA GLN A 84 10.34 16.44 2.90
C GLN A 84 11.46 16.49 1.85
N ARG A 85 11.28 15.86 0.68
CA ARG A 85 12.28 15.90 -0.41
C ARG A 85 12.25 17.16 -1.27
N ARG A 86 11.19 17.96 -1.16
CA ARG A 86 11.06 19.24 -1.87
C ARG A 86 11.58 20.41 -1.04
N ALA A 87 11.75 20.22 0.27
CA ALA A 87 12.36 21.18 1.19
C ALA A 87 13.90 21.09 1.13
#